data_AF-A0A2G2GIC0-F1
#
_entry.id   AF-A0A2G2GIC0-F1
#
_cell.length_a   1.000
_cell.length_b   1.000
_cell.length_c   1.000
_cell.angle_alpha   90.00
_cell.angle_beta   90.00
_cell.angle_gamma   90.00
#
_symmetry.space_group_name_H-M   'P 1'
#
loop_
_entity.id
_entity.type
_entity.pdbx_description
1 polymer ?
#
loop_
_entity_poly.entity_id
_entity_poly.type
_entity_poly.pdbx_seq_one_letter_code
_entity_poly.pdbx_strand_id
1 'polypeptide(L)'
;MDKLTQRDETPAHAVRLAAVGALGLAMDDRAQSPWDETTGWRTWDEAEANIVLGTEDADLDICIKLHGADIFTATYDDQDAQFHITCNASGRYCVSHNGVSYHASVSADPHHVSVFVRGQS
;
A
#
# COMPACT_ATOMS: atom_id res chain seq x y z
N MET A 1 5.45 -31.99 15.64
CA MET A 1 4.96 -30.72 16.23
C MET A 1 5.53 -29.65 15.33
N ASP A 2 5.07 -29.63 14.07
CA ASP A 2 5.81 -29.09 12.91
C ASP A 2 4.85 -28.35 11.96
N LYS A 3 4.19 -27.30 12.48
CA LYS A 3 3.38 -26.38 11.66
C LYS A 3 3.61 -24.90 12.01
N LEU A 4 4.61 -24.61 12.84
CA LEU A 4 4.90 -23.24 13.32
C LEU A 4 6.06 -22.57 12.58
N THR A 5 6.73 -23.28 11.68
CA THR A 5 7.88 -22.76 10.91
C THR A 5 7.62 -22.68 9.41
N GLN A 6 6.44 -23.10 8.94
CA GLN A 6 6.06 -22.92 7.54
C GLN A 6 5.65 -21.45 7.37
N ARG A 7 6.61 -20.62 6.98
CA ARG A 7 6.33 -19.30 6.40
C ARG A 7 5.73 -19.59 5.04
N ASP A 8 4.42 -19.39 4.93
CA ASP A 8 3.79 -19.29 3.62
C ASP A 8 4.42 -18.09 2.87
N GLU A 9 4.49 -18.22 1.55
CA GLU A 9 4.95 -17.15 0.67
C GLU A 9 4.21 -15.85 0.99
N THR A 10 4.94 -14.74 1.09
CA THR A 10 4.34 -13.44 1.42
C THR A 10 3.31 -13.10 0.34
N PRO A 11 2.02 -12.92 0.68
CA PRO A 11 1.02 -12.67 -0.33
C PRO A 11 1.33 -11.40 -1.12
N ALA A 12 1.22 -11.46 -2.44
CA ALA A 12 1.58 -10.35 -3.32
C ALA A 12 0.81 -9.04 -3.01
N HIS A 13 -0.41 -9.13 -2.47
CA HIS A 13 -1.16 -7.95 -2.03
C HIS A 13 -0.58 -7.28 -0.78
N ALA A 14 0.08 -8.05 0.11
CA ALA A 14 0.77 -7.52 1.27
C ALA A 14 2.06 -6.79 0.87
N VAL A 15 2.81 -7.31 -0.12
CA VAL A 15 3.99 -6.63 -0.70
C VAL A 15 3.60 -5.28 -1.30
N ARG A 16 2.55 -5.25 -2.12
CA ARG A 16 2.04 -4.00 -2.72
C ARG A 16 1.63 -2.98 -1.65
N LEU A 17 0.97 -3.44 -0.58
CA LEU A 17 0.63 -2.56 0.54
C LEU A 17 1.86 -2.03 1.30
N ALA A 18 2.89 -2.87 1.44
CA ALA A 18 4.14 -2.48 2.07
C ALA A 18 4.81 -1.35 1.27
N ALA A 19 4.82 -1.45 -0.05
CA ALA A 19 5.36 -0.41 -0.92
C ALA A 19 4.62 0.92 -0.76
N VAL A 20 3.28 0.89 -0.75
CA VAL A 20 2.45 2.10 -0.52
C VAL A 20 2.75 2.73 0.83
N GLY A 21 2.88 1.92 1.88
CA GLY A 21 3.19 2.40 3.22
C GLY A 21 4.62 2.94 3.35
N ALA A 22 5.60 2.27 2.76
CA ALA A 22 7.00 2.69 2.76
C ALA A 22 7.22 4.01 2.01
N LEU A 23 6.44 4.25 0.95
CA LEU A 23 6.42 5.53 0.23
C LEU A 23 5.64 6.63 0.97
N GLY A 24 4.98 6.31 2.09
CA GLY A 24 4.16 7.26 2.84
C GLY A 24 2.91 7.74 2.09
N LEU A 25 2.48 7.05 1.03
CA LEU A 25 1.42 7.53 0.13
C LEU A 25 0.02 7.43 0.74
N ALA A 26 -0.18 6.46 1.65
CA ALA A 26 -1.46 6.25 2.33
C ALA A 26 -1.52 6.91 3.72
N MET A 27 -0.43 7.49 4.22
CA MET A 27 -0.40 8.06 5.56
C MET A 27 -1.15 9.40 5.59
N ASP A 28 -2.22 9.41 6.38
CA ASP A 28 -3.14 10.53 6.60
C ASP A 28 -2.52 11.62 7.48
N ASP A 29 -1.35 12.11 7.07
CA ASP A 29 -0.79 13.39 7.52
C ASP A 29 -0.91 14.45 6.41
N ARG A 30 -1.67 14.13 5.35
CA ARG A 30 -2.37 15.14 4.54
C ARG A 30 -3.51 15.74 5.37
N ALA A 31 -3.18 16.24 6.55
CA ALA A 31 -4.01 17.16 7.29
C ALA A 31 -4.44 18.24 6.30
N GLN A 32 -5.73 18.21 5.94
CA GLN A 32 -6.47 19.20 5.14
C GLN A 32 -5.57 20.38 4.79
N SER A 33 -4.81 20.23 3.70
CA SER A 33 -3.95 21.31 3.29
C SER A 33 -4.90 22.47 3.00
N PRO A 34 -4.65 23.70 3.46
CA PRO A 34 -5.49 24.85 3.08
C PRO A 34 -5.58 25.02 1.55
N TRP A 35 -4.70 24.35 0.82
CA TRP A 35 -4.64 24.27 -0.63
C TRP A 35 -5.51 23.15 -1.23
N ASP A 36 -6.02 22.20 -0.43
CA ASP A 36 -6.92 21.14 -0.88
C ASP A 36 -8.27 21.71 -1.35
N GLU A 37 -8.74 22.81 -0.76
CA GLU A 37 -9.92 23.54 -1.24
C GLU A 37 -9.71 24.22 -2.60
N THR A 38 -8.45 24.34 -3.03
CA THR A 38 -8.11 24.93 -4.33
C THR A 38 -7.95 23.89 -5.44
N THR A 39 -8.07 22.59 -5.17
CA THR A 39 -7.57 21.45 -5.99
C THR A 39 -8.18 21.25 -7.39
N GLY A 40 -9.21 21.99 -7.81
CA GLY A 40 -9.78 21.87 -9.15
C GLY A 40 -8.78 22.08 -10.32
N TRP A 41 -7.60 22.67 -10.05
CA TRP A 41 -6.53 22.90 -11.02
C TRP A 41 -5.28 22.03 -10.85
N ARG A 42 -5.20 21.23 -9.77
CA ARG A 42 -4.09 20.32 -9.47
C ARG A 42 -4.52 18.87 -9.63
N THR A 43 -5.11 18.54 -10.77
CA THR A 43 -5.05 17.17 -11.28
C THR A 43 -3.60 16.96 -11.70
N TRP A 44 -2.74 16.61 -10.75
CA TRP A 44 -1.45 16.03 -11.11
C TRP A 44 -1.79 14.74 -11.84
N ASP A 45 -1.42 14.70 -13.12
CA ASP A 45 -1.40 13.49 -13.94
C ASP A 45 -0.80 12.32 -13.14
N GLU A 46 -1.22 11.10 -13.51
CA GLU A 46 -0.69 9.81 -13.06
C GLU A 46 0.75 9.91 -12.52
N ALA A 47 0.91 9.87 -11.20
CA ALA A 47 2.22 9.95 -10.57
C ALA A 47 2.78 8.54 -10.38
N GLU A 48 4.02 8.31 -10.81
CA GLU A 48 4.70 7.02 -10.69
C GLU A 48 5.84 7.10 -9.67
N ALA A 49 5.95 6.09 -8.82
CA ALA A 49 7.03 5.93 -7.85
C ALA A 49 7.55 4.49 -7.89
N ASN A 50 8.87 4.33 -7.94
CA ASN A 50 9.52 3.03 -7.89
C ASN A 50 10.22 2.86 -6.54
N ILE A 51 10.08 1.69 -5.92
CA ILE A 51 10.69 1.35 -4.64
C ILE A 51 11.21 -0.09 -4.65
N VAL A 52 12.35 -0.28 -3.98
CA VAL A 52 12.92 -1.60 -3.71
C VAL A 52 12.63 -1.96 -2.26
N LEU A 53 11.98 -3.10 -2.02
CA LEU A 53 11.77 -3.64 -0.69
C LEU A 53 12.67 -4.85 -0.48
N GLY A 54 13.60 -4.75 0.47
CA GLY A 54 14.41 -5.89 0.89
C GLY A 54 13.62 -6.86 1.77
N THR A 55 13.70 -8.15 1.46
CA THR A 55 13.26 -9.26 2.32
C THR A 55 14.46 -10.11 2.74
N GLU A 56 14.27 -11.11 3.59
CA GLU A 56 15.37 -12.01 3.97
C GLU A 56 15.94 -12.79 2.76
N ASP A 57 15.10 -13.02 1.75
CA ASP A 57 15.41 -13.91 0.62
C ASP A 57 15.73 -13.16 -0.69
N ALA A 58 15.20 -11.95 -0.86
CA ALA A 58 15.34 -11.18 -2.11
C ALA A 58 15.02 -9.69 -1.94
N ASP A 59 15.52 -8.90 -2.90
CA ASP A 59 15.03 -7.54 -3.16
C ASP A 59 13.83 -7.62 -4.11
N LEU A 60 12.79 -6.85 -3.79
CA LEU A 60 11.55 -6.80 -4.55
C LEU A 60 11.43 -5.42 -5.20
N ASP A 61 11.37 -5.36 -6.53
CA ASP A 61 11.09 -4.14 -7.28
C ASP A 61 9.57 -3.94 -7.40
N ILE A 62 9.08 -2.80 -6.90
CA ILE A 62 7.67 -2.42 -6.99
C ILE A 62 7.54 -1.05 -7.64
N CYS A 63 6.69 -0.96 -8.66
CA CYS A 63 6.23 0.31 -9.24
C CYS A 63 4.83 0.63 -8.72
N ILE A 64 4.63 1.84 -8.20
CA ILE A 64 3.33 2.36 -7.74
C ILE A 64 2.92 3.52 -8.62
N LYS A 65 1.71 3.43 -9.19
CA LYS A 65 1.05 4.49 -9.93
C LYS A 65 -0.13 5.01 -9.14
N LEU A 66 -0.22 6.33 -8.99
CA LEU A 66 -1.30 7.04 -8.31
C LEU A 66 -2.32 7.56 -9.33
N HIS A 67 -3.57 7.14 -9.23
CA HIS A 67 -4.68 7.57 -10.11
C HIS A 67 -5.63 8.56 -9.45
N GLY A 68 -5.44 8.83 -8.16
CA GLY A 68 -6.32 9.68 -7.35
C GLY A 68 -5.85 9.72 -5.90
N ALA A 69 -6.69 10.21 -4.99
CA ALA A 69 -6.31 10.29 -3.59
C ALA A 69 -6.13 8.91 -2.92
N ASP A 70 -6.94 7.94 -3.33
CA ASP A 70 -7.08 6.62 -2.71
C ASP A 70 -6.94 5.46 -3.70
N ILE A 71 -6.74 5.74 -5.01
CA ILE A 71 -6.66 4.74 -6.07
C ILE A 71 -5.22 4.60 -6.55
N PHE A 72 -4.73 3.37 -6.54
CA PHE A 72 -3.35 3.05 -6.88
C PHE A 72 -3.30 1.81 -7.76
N THR A 73 -2.28 1.73 -8.62
CA THR A 73 -1.88 0.48 -9.27
C THR A 73 -0.47 0.13 -8.80
N ALA A 74 -0.25 -1.11 -8.36
CA ALA A 74 1.10 -1.60 -8.10
C ALA A 74 1.46 -2.75 -9.03
N THR A 75 2.58 -2.57 -9.72
CA THR A 75 3.25 -3.61 -10.49
C THR A 75 4.26 -4.30 -9.59
N TYR A 76 4.10 -5.60 -9.42
CA TYR A 76 5.02 -6.48 -8.69
C TYR A 76 5.06 -7.82 -9.40
N ASP A 77 6.26 -8.32 -9.70
CA ASP A 77 6.47 -9.57 -10.47
C ASP A 77 5.74 -9.56 -11.82
N ASP A 78 5.88 -8.46 -12.58
CA ASP A 78 5.20 -8.20 -13.86
C ASP A 78 3.66 -8.27 -13.80
N GLN A 79 3.08 -8.25 -12.59
CA GLN A 79 1.64 -8.28 -12.37
C GLN A 79 1.14 -6.94 -11.81
N ASP A 80 0.26 -6.30 -12.56
CA ASP A 80 -0.47 -5.12 -12.12
C ASP A 80 -1.66 -5.51 -11.24
N ALA A 81 -1.80 -4.83 -10.11
CA ALA A 81 -3.02 -4.87 -9.32
C ALA A 81 -3.45 -3.46 -8.95
N GLN A 82 -4.69 -3.12 -9.26
CA GLN A 82 -5.32 -1.89 -8.80
C GLN A 82 -5.96 -2.12 -7.43
N PHE A 83 -5.78 -1.16 -6.53
CA PHE A 83 -6.39 -1.20 -5.21
C PHE A 83 -6.87 0.18 -4.79
N HIS A 84 -7.93 0.19 -4.01
CA HIS A 84 -8.37 1.38 -3.29
C HIS A 84 -7.96 1.24 -1.84
N ILE A 85 -7.26 2.24 -1.30
CA ILE A 85 -6.82 2.27 0.08
C ILE A 85 -7.43 3.49 0.75
N THR A 86 -8.29 3.24 1.72
CA THR A 86 -8.84 4.28 2.59
C THR A 86 -8.31 4.09 4.00
N CYS A 87 -7.89 5.17 4.64
CA CYS A 87 -7.51 5.14 6.06
C CYS A 87 -8.73 5.53 6.91
N ASN A 88 -8.99 4.80 7.98
CA ASN A 88 -9.95 5.23 8.98
C ASN A 88 -9.28 6.08 10.07
N ALA A 89 -10.09 6.77 10.88
CA ALA A 89 -9.61 7.62 11.97
C ALA A 89 -8.74 6.91 13.03
N SER A 90 -8.65 5.58 13.00
CA SER A 90 -7.79 4.78 13.87
C SER A 90 -6.46 4.36 13.24
N GLY A 91 -6.12 4.87 12.04
CA GLY A 91 -4.90 4.48 11.32
C GLY A 91 -4.96 3.07 10.72
N ARG A 92 -6.14 2.47 10.61
CA ARG A 92 -6.33 1.18 9.92
C ARG A 92 -6.77 1.43 8.49
N TYR A 93 -6.12 0.72 7.57
CA TYR A 93 -6.45 0.77 6.16
C TYR A 93 -7.58 -0.21 5.86
N CYS A 94 -8.58 0.25 5.14
CA CYS A 94 -9.50 -0.59 4.40
C CYS A 94 -8.99 -0.65 2.96
N VAL A 95 -8.64 -1.85 2.52
CA VAL A 95 -8.11 -2.10 1.18
C VAL A 95 -9.18 -2.84 0.40
N SER A 96 -9.51 -2.37 -0.80
CA SER A 96 -10.30 -3.13 -1.75
C SER A 96 -9.50 -3.48 -3.00
N HIS A 97 -9.62 -4.72 -3.45
CA HIS A 97 -8.97 -5.26 -4.63
C HIS A 97 -9.85 -6.39 -5.18
N ASN A 98 -10.14 -6.35 -6.49
CA ASN A 98 -10.99 -7.34 -7.18
C ASN A 98 -12.36 -7.59 -6.51
N GLY A 99 -12.98 -6.53 -5.98
CA GLY A 99 -14.29 -6.63 -5.30
C GLY A 99 -14.25 -7.25 -3.91
N VAL A 100 -13.07 -7.62 -3.40
CA VAL A 100 -12.87 -8.09 -2.02
C VAL A 100 -12.29 -6.94 -1.21
N SER A 101 -12.78 -6.80 0.02
CA SER A 101 -12.27 -5.81 0.98
C SER A 101 -11.69 -6.49 2.21
N TYR A 102 -10.54 -6.01 2.65
CA TYR A 102 -9.90 -6.48 3.87
C TYR A 102 -9.29 -5.32 4.65
N HIS A 103 -9.04 -5.56 5.93
CA HIS A 103 -8.38 -4.59 6.78
C HIS A 103 -6.89 -4.87 6.85
N ALA A 104 -6.10 -3.80 6.80
CA ALA A 104 -4.68 -3.85 7.00
C ALA A 104 -4.21 -2.77 7.97
N SER A 105 -3.09 -3.04 8.63
CA SER A 105 -2.32 -2.03 9.36
C SER A 105 -0.91 -2.01 8.79
N VAL A 106 -0.40 -0.82 8.51
CA VAL A 106 0.98 -0.64 8.04
C VAL A 106 1.71 0.24 9.03
N SER A 107 2.86 -0.25 9.49
CA SER A 107 3.82 0.50 10.29
C SER A 107 5.08 0.66 9.46
N ALA A 108 5.47 1.91 9.19
CA ALA A 108 6.67 2.21 8.43
C ALA A 108 7.56 3.19 9.20
N ASP A 109 8.86 2.96 9.14
CA ASP A 109 9.92 3.90 9.49
C ASP A 109 10.87 4.03 8.27
N PRO A 110 11.88 4.92 8.30
CA PRO A 110 12.75 5.15 7.15
C PRO A 110 13.52 3.91 6.63
N HIS A 111 13.59 2.83 7.40
CA HIS A 111 14.36 1.62 7.08
C HIS A 111 13.52 0.34 7.10
N HIS A 112 12.34 0.36 7.71
CA HIS A 112 11.51 -0.82 7.87
C HIS A 112 10.04 -0.55 7.57
N VAL A 113 9.39 -1.51 6.94
CA VAL A 113 7.94 -1.54 6.78
C VAL A 113 7.39 -2.89 7.25
N SER A 114 6.30 -2.84 8.00
CA SER A 114 5.57 -4.01 8.49
C SER A 114 4.11 -3.89 8.11
N VAL A 115 3.57 -4.93 7.46
CA VAL A 115 2.18 -5.00 7.04
C VAL A 115 1.49 -6.15 7.77
N PHE A 116 0.37 -5.82 8.41
CA PHE A 116 -0.51 -6.79 9.06
C PHE A 116 -1.82 -6.82 8.29
N VAL A 117 -2.07 -7.90 7.54
CA VAL A 117 -3.34 -8.10 6.84
C VAL A 117 -4.24 -8.95 7.71
N ARG A 118 -5.44 -8.44 7.99
CA ARG A 118 -6.50 -9.20 8.64
C ARG A 118 -7.54 -9.54 7.59
N GLY A 119 -7.51 -10.79 7.11
CA GLY A 119 -8.51 -11.29 6.19
C GLY A 119 -9.92 -11.14 6.77
N GLN A 120 -10.85 -10.65 5.97
CA GLN A 120 -12.28 -10.71 6.26
C GLN A 120 -13.05 -11.15 5.02
N SER A 121 -14.06 -11.98 5.31
CA SER A 121 -15.11 -12.64 4.49
C SER A 121 -15.04 -12.55 2.97
#